data_AF-A0A3C0BDL5-F1
#
_entry.id   AF-A0A3C0BDL5-F1
#
_cell.length_a   1.000
_cell.length_b   1.000
_cell.length_c   1.000
_cell.angle_alpha   90.00
_cell.angle_beta   90.00
_cell.angle_gamma   90.00
#
_symmetry.space_group_name_H-M   'P 1'
#
loop_
_entity.id
_entity.type
_entity.pdbx_description
1 polymer ?
#
loop_
_entity_poly.entity_id
_entity_poly.type
_entity_poly.pdbx_seq_one_letter_code
_entity_poly.pdbx_strand_id
1 'polypeptide(L)'
;MPQVWKTSLAVDYALPTSFPFSVTVEGIFNKTVNGVSISDWSIPTVGGFARFNGVDNRPIYPDGYRTGTKAFVLENTSRGYGWSGNIIINAQPKDWMSVMASYTRTTAKDVTGMPGSNAESAFTYVPTIEGPNNINLHNSQYTTPDR
;
A
#
# COMPACT_ATOMS: atom_id res chain seq x y z
N MET A 1 12.99 -12.70 4.60
CA MET A 1 11.77 -12.40 5.37
C MET A 1 11.38 -10.94 5.13
N PRO A 2 10.08 -10.61 5.06
CA PRO A 2 9.64 -9.23 4.87
C PRO A 2 10.06 -8.32 6.02
N GLN A 3 10.43 -7.07 5.73
CA GLN A 3 10.83 -6.08 6.72
C GLN A 3 10.11 -4.75 6.51
N VAL A 4 9.65 -4.15 7.61
CA VAL A 4 8.91 -2.88 7.65
C VAL A 4 9.49 -2.00 8.74
N TRP A 5 9.71 -0.73 8.42
CA TRP A 5 10.00 0.31 9.39
C TRP A 5 8.70 0.96 9.85
N LYS A 6 8.47 1.03 11.17
CA LYS A 6 7.28 1.64 11.77
C LYS A 6 7.65 2.82 12.64
N THR A 7 6.91 3.91 12.51
CA THR A 7 6.98 5.08 13.39
C THR A 7 5.57 5.43 13.86
N SER A 8 5.41 5.71 15.15
CA SER A 8 4.13 6.06 15.75
C SER A 8 4.27 7.27 16.66
N LEU A 9 3.27 8.14 16.65
CA LEU A 9 3.16 9.29 17.52
C LEU A 9 1.72 9.40 18.01
N ALA A 10 1.54 9.66 19.30
CA ALA A 10 0.25 9.89 19.92
C ALA A 10 0.32 11.11 20.84
N VAL A 11 -0.76 11.86 20.89
CA VAL A 11 -0.93 13.02 21.78
C VAL A 11 -2.31 12.91 22.42
N ASP A 12 -2.30 12.91 23.75
CA ASP A 12 -3.50 12.99 24.58
C ASP A 12 -3.61 14.36 25.22
N TYR A 13 -4.79 14.97 25.15
CA TYR A 13 -5.04 16.27 25.75
C TYR A 13 -6.37 16.29 26.49
N ALA A 14 -6.31 16.60 27.79
CA ALA A 14 -7.48 16.88 28.60
C ALA A 14 -7.80 18.38 28.54
N LEU A 15 -9.00 18.73 28.08
CA LEU A 15 -9.41 20.12 27.98
C LEU A 15 -9.84 20.66 29.35
N PRO A 16 -9.50 21.93 29.68
CA PRO A 16 -9.90 22.55 30.92
C PRO A 16 -11.38 22.98 30.86
N THR A 17 -12.29 22.02 30.93
CA THR A 17 -13.74 22.23 30.95
C THR A 17 -14.34 21.88 32.31
N SER A 18 -15.58 22.30 32.56
CA SER A 18 -16.31 21.99 33.80
C SER A 18 -16.73 20.52 33.92
N PHE A 19 -16.47 19.71 32.90
CA PHE A 19 -16.79 18.29 32.81
C PHE A 19 -15.61 17.54 32.16
N PRO A 20 -15.50 16.20 32.33
CA PRO A 20 -14.44 15.42 31.71
C PRO A 20 -14.52 15.52 30.18
N PHE A 21 -13.49 16.10 29.58
CA PHE A 21 -13.36 16.22 28.13
C PHE A 21 -11.91 15.97 27.72
N SER A 22 -11.69 14.96 26.87
CA SER A 22 -10.38 14.66 26.32
C SER A 22 -10.42 14.43 24.82
N VAL A 23 -9.31 14.74 24.17
CA VAL A 23 -9.04 14.47 22.77
C VAL A 23 -7.73 13.73 22.66
N THR A 24 -7.75 12.63 21.91
CA THR A 24 -6.58 11.83 21.59
C THR A 24 -6.37 11.87 20.09
N VAL A 25 -5.14 12.11 19.66
CA VAL A 25 -4.74 12.07 18.24
C VAL A 25 -3.57 11.12 18.10
N GLU A 26 -3.70 10.13 17.23
CA GLU A 26 -2.68 9.13 16.95
C GLU A 26 -2.34 9.08 15.47
N GLY A 27 -1.07 8.83 15.17
CA GLY A 27 -0.56 8.66 13.82
C GLY A 27 0.47 7.54 13.76
N ILE A 28 0.35 6.67 12.76
CA ILE A 28 1.29 5.58 12.49
C ILE A 28 1.71 5.67 11.03
N PHE A 29 3.01 5.58 10.77
CA PHE A 29 3.60 5.47 9.44
C PHE A 29 4.39 4.17 9.33
N ASN A 30 4.21 3.46 8.23
CA ASN A 30 4.89 2.22 7.89
C ASN A 30 5.59 2.38 6.54
N LYS A 31 6.88 2.02 6.48
CA LYS A 31 7.66 2.00 5.24
C LYS A 31 8.16 0.58 4.97
N THR A 32 7.87 0.07 3.78
CA THR A 32 8.40 -1.21 3.33
C THR A 32 9.91 -1.09 3.11
N VAL A 33 10.69 -1.89 3.82
CA VAL A 33 12.15 -1.96 3.67
C VAL A 33 12.50 -3.10 2.72
N ASN A 34 11.97 -4.31 3.01
CA ASN A 34 12.10 -5.49 2.16
C ASN A 34 10.73 -6.17 2.03
N GLY A 35 9.94 -5.82 1.02
CA GLY A 35 8.67 -6.46 0.67
C GLY A 35 8.88 -7.57 -0.35
N VAL A 36 7.96 -8.53 -0.41
CA VAL A 36 8.03 -9.64 -1.37
C VAL A 36 7.40 -9.22 -2.69
N SER A 37 8.09 -9.48 -3.79
CA SER A 37 7.56 -9.35 -5.15
C SER A 37 7.99 -10.54 -6.00
N ILE A 38 7.28 -10.79 -7.10
CA ILE A 38 7.64 -11.82 -8.09
C ILE A 38 7.98 -11.12 -9.39
N SER A 39 9.05 -11.58 -10.05
CA SER A 39 9.37 -11.28 -11.44
C SER A 39 9.36 -12.58 -12.25
N ASP A 40 9.04 -12.50 -13.54
CA ASP A 40 9.19 -13.60 -14.50
C ASP A 40 10.41 -13.32 -15.38
N TRP A 41 11.49 -14.08 -15.16
CA TRP A 41 12.75 -13.93 -15.90
C TRP A 41 12.68 -14.41 -17.34
N SER A 42 11.59 -15.09 -17.73
CA SER A 42 11.33 -15.41 -19.13
C SER A 42 10.84 -14.20 -19.93
N ILE A 43 10.51 -13.06 -19.28
CA ILE A 43 10.01 -11.86 -19.95
C ILE A 43 11.19 -10.91 -20.29
N PRO A 44 11.34 -10.47 -21.55
CA PRO A 44 12.39 -9.53 -21.92
C PRO A 44 12.22 -8.17 -21.23
N THR A 45 13.34 -7.51 -20.97
CA THR A 45 13.34 -6.17 -20.35
C THR A 45 12.70 -5.15 -21.29
N VAL A 46 11.67 -4.44 -20.80
CA VAL A 46 10.90 -3.44 -21.56
C VAL A 46 11.71 -2.19 -21.97
N GLY A 47 12.92 -2.01 -21.43
CA GLY A 47 13.78 -0.86 -21.71
C GLY A 47 14.28 -0.75 -23.15
N GLY A 48 14.14 -1.82 -23.95
CA GLY A 48 14.48 -1.84 -25.38
C GLY A 48 13.28 -1.84 -26.32
N PHE A 49 12.05 -1.77 -25.80
CA PHE A 49 10.85 -1.85 -26.64
C PHE A 49 10.55 -0.51 -27.33
N ALA A 50 10.02 -0.58 -28.55
CA ALA A 50 9.46 0.59 -29.23
C ALA A 50 8.36 1.20 -28.37
N ARG A 51 8.26 2.53 -28.38
CA ARG A 51 7.23 3.27 -27.65
C ARG A 51 6.39 4.08 -28.62
N PHE A 52 5.18 4.45 -28.20
CA PHE A 52 4.37 5.37 -28.99
C PHE A 52 5.10 6.71 -29.16
N ASN A 53 4.95 7.33 -30.34
CA ASN A 53 5.46 8.67 -30.59
C ASN A 53 4.45 9.70 -30.07
N GLY A 54 4.87 10.59 -29.16
CA GLY A 54 4.05 11.68 -28.64
C GLY A 54 4.00 11.76 -27.11
N VAL A 55 2.87 12.19 -26.56
CA VAL A 55 2.65 12.32 -25.09
C VAL A 55 2.55 10.95 -24.40
N ASP A 56 2.16 9.93 -25.16
CA ASP A 56 2.10 8.56 -24.67
C ASP A 56 3.45 7.87 -24.83
N ASN A 57 4.06 7.48 -23.71
CA ASN A 57 5.37 6.83 -23.67
C ASN A 57 5.27 5.34 -23.29
N ARG A 58 4.09 4.72 -23.42
CA ARG A 58 3.88 3.31 -23.08
C ARG A 58 4.64 2.40 -24.07
N PRO A 59 5.25 1.30 -23.58
CA PRO A 59 5.93 0.33 -24.43
C PRO A 59 4.95 -0.45 -25.31
N ILE A 60 5.34 -0.67 -26.56
CA ILE A 60 4.66 -1.54 -27.52
C ILE A 60 5.21 -2.95 -27.33
N TYR A 61 4.38 -3.86 -26.84
CA TYR A 61 4.78 -5.25 -26.60
C TYR A 61 4.82 -6.03 -27.92
N PRO A 62 5.95 -6.67 -28.25
CA PRO A 62 6.02 -7.55 -29.42
C PRO A 62 5.21 -8.83 -29.21
N ASP A 63 4.82 -9.48 -30.31
CA ASP A 63 4.23 -10.81 -30.28
C ASP A 63 5.21 -11.81 -29.63
N GLY A 64 4.74 -12.54 -28.61
CA GLY A 64 5.59 -13.45 -27.83
C GLY A 64 6.44 -12.73 -26.78
N TYR A 65 5.81 -12.31 -25.69
CA TYR A 65 6.47 -11.61 -24.57
C TYR A 65 7.30 -12.52 -23.65
N ARG A 66 7.39 -13.82 -23.93
CA ARG A 66 8.20 -14.77 -23.17
C ARG A 66 9.23 -15.45 -24.06
N THR A 67 10.47 -15.48 -23.61
CA THR A 67 11.56 -16.25 -24.19
C THR A 67 11.73 -17.54 -23.38
N GLY A 68 11.22 -18.67 -23.89
CA GLY A 68 11.37 -19.98 -23.26
C GLY A 68 10.32 -20.30 -22.18
N THR A 69 10.71 -21.12 -21.20
CA THR A 69 9.83 -21.59 -20.11
C THR A 69 9.66 -20.51 -19.04
N LYS A 70 8.44 -20.38 -18.48
CA LYS A 70 8.14 -19.44 -17.38
C LYS A 70 9.10 -19.64 -16.22
N ALA A 71 9.69 -18.56 -15.72
CA ALA A 71 10.70 -18.59 -14.67
C ALA A 71 10.38 -17.54 -13.61
N PHE A 72 9.50 -17.90 -12.66
CA PHE A 72 9.12 -16.99 -11.58
C PHE A 72 10.19 -16.95 -10.50
N VAL A 73 10.68 -15.75 -10.20
CA VAL A 73 11.71 -15.49 -9.20
C VAL A 73 11.13 -14.59 -8.11
N LEU A 74 11.36 -14.98 -6.85
CA LEU A 74 11.04 -14.17 -5.68
C LEU A 74 12.12 -13.11 -5.48
N GLU A 75 11.69 -11.87 -5.45
CA GLU A 75 12.54 -10.69 -5.28
C GLU A 75 12.09 -9.86 -4.08
N ASN A 76 12.99 -9.00 -3.62
CA ASN A 76 12.68 -8.01 -2.58
C ASN A 76 12.46 -6.64 -3.20
N THR A 77 11.44 -5.92 -2.73
CA THR A 77 11.19 -4.52 -3.10
C THR A 77 11.12 -3.61 -1.89
N SER A 78 11.76 -2.45 -1.95
CA SER A 78 11.64 -1.39 -0.94
C SER A 78 10.54 -0.37 -1.27
N ARG A 79 9.72 -0.68 -2.28
CA ARG A 79 8.59 0.15 -2.73
C ARG A 79 7.33 -0.30 -1.99
N GLY A 80 6.75 0.63 -1.26
CA GLY A 80 5.61 0.38 -0.38
C GLY A 80 5.65 1.32 0.81
N TYR A 81 4.50 1.83 1.20
CA TYR A 81 4.31 2.60 2.43
C TYR A 81 2.83 2.66 2.79
N GLY A 82 2.55 2.89 4.06
CA GLY A 82 1.19 3.17 4.51
C GLY A 82 1.20 4.05 5.74
N TRP A 83 0.08 4.72 5.99
CA TRP A 83 -0.12 5.49 7.20
C TRP A 83 -1.56 5.34 7.69
N SER A 84 -1.74 5.45 8.99
CA SER A 84 -3.04 5.52 9.63
C SER A 84 -3.06 6.64 10.64
N GLY A 85 -4.05 7.52 10.55
CA GLY A 85 -4.34 8.56 11.53
C GLY A 85 -5.65 8.26 12.23
N ASN A 86 -5.71 8.50 13.54
CA ASN A 86 -6.91 8.32 14.34
C ASN A 86 -7.12 9.53 15.26
N ILE A 87 -8.37 9.95 15.41
CA ILE A 87 -8.78 10.98 16.36
C ILE A 87 -9.91 10.39 17.18
N ILE A 88 -9.82 10.51 18.52
CA ILE A 88 -10.86 10.12 19.46
C ILE A 88 -11.20 11.32 20.34
N ILE A 89 -12.49 11.52 20.55
CA ILE A 89 -13.07 12.60 21.35
C ILE A 89 -13.95 11.94 22.40
N ASN A 90 -13.66 12.15 23.68
CA ASN A 90 -14.44 11.63 24.80
C ASN A 90 -14.92 12.78 25.67
N ALA A 91 -16.23 12.88 25.90
CA ALA A 91 -16.82 13.91 26.74
C ALA A 91 -17.92 13.33 27.63
N GLN A 92 -18.01 13.81 28.86
CA GLN A 92 -19.12 13.49 29.76
C GLN A 92 -19.77 14.77 30.32
N PRO A 93 -20.62 15.47 29.54
CA PRO A 93 -21.16 16.77 29.94
C PRO A 93 -22.08 16.73 31.17
N LYS A 94 -22.67 15.56 31.46
CA LYS A 94 -23.52 15.30 32.62
C LYS A 94 -23.27 13.88 33.13
N ASP A 95 -23.51 13.62 34.40
CA ASP A 95 -23.26 12.30 35.01
C ASP A 95 -24.01 11.15 34.30
N TRP A 96 -25.16 11.45 33.70
CA TRP A 96 -25.98 10.49 32.95
C TRP A 96 -25.69 10.45 31.44
N MET A 97 -24.79 11.30 30.92
CA MET A 97 -24.55 11.42 29.48
C MET A 97 -23.06 11.39 29.15
N SER A 98 -22.64 10.33 28.46
CA SER A 98 -21.29 10.16 27.91
C SER A 98 -21.35 10.12 26.38
N VAL A 99 -20.43 10.83 25.75
CA VAL A 99 -20.31 10.94 24.30
C VAL A 99 -18.90 10.54 23.89
N MET A 100 -18.81 9.63 22.93
CA MET A 100 -17.56 9.26 22.27
C MET A 100 -17.74 9.43 20.77
N ALA A 101 -16.78 10.08 20.13
CA ALA A 101 -16.66 10.10 18.67
C ALA A 101 -15.24 9.72 18.28
N SER A 102 -15.10 8.98 17.19
CA SER A 102 -13.79 8.61 16.65
C SER A 102 -13.81 8.57 15.14
N TYR A 103 -12.68 8.90 14.52
CA TYR A 103 -12.49 8.79 13.08
C TYR A 103 -11.09 8.27 12.79
N THR A 104 -10.99 7.27 11.91
CA THR A 104 -9.71 6.71 11.46
C THR A 104 -9.61 6.82 9.95
N ARG A 105 -8.50 7.38 9.47
CA ARG A 105 -8.11 7.37 8.06
C ARG A 105 -6.90 6.48 7.89
N THR A 106 -6.97 5.52 6.98
CA THR A 106 -5.85 4.63 6.61
C THR A 106 -5.56 4.73 5.13
N THR A 107 -4.29 4.67 4.76
CA THR A 107 -3.85 4.55 3.38
C THR A 107 -2.68 3.58 3.34
N ALA A 108 -2.73 2.59 2.45
CA ALA A 108 -1.59 1.73 2.18
C ALA A 108 -1.37 1.65 0.67
N LYS A 109 -0.10 1.69 0.28
CA LYS A 109 0.35 1.50 -1.09
C LYS A 109 1.43 0.44 -1.12
N ASP A 110 1.27 -0.52 -2.02
CA ASP A 110 2.19 -1.64 -2.20
C ASP A 110 2.39 -1.91 -3.71
N VAL A 111 3.46 -2.60 -4.06
CA VAL A 111 3.71 -3.03 -5.45
C VAL A 111 2.86 -4.25 -5.79
N THR A 112 2.66 -5.15 -4.84
CA THR A 112 1.81 -6.32 -5.01
C THR A 112 1.33 -6.79 -3.64
N GLY A 113 0.06 -7.18 -3.58
CA GLY A 113 -0.51 -7.87 -2.42
C GLY A 113 -0.25 -9.38 -2.43
N MET A 114 0.52 -9.87 -3.41
CA MET A 114 0.70 -11.28 -3.73
C MET A 114 -0.63 -12.03 -3.90
N PRO A 115 -1.54 -11.55 -4.77
CA PRO A 115 -2.88 -12.11 -4.90
C PRO A 115 -2.87 -13.50 -5.56
N GLY A 116 -3.36 -14.53 -4.88
CA GLY A 116 -3.53 -15.87 -5.46
C GLY A 116 -2.94 -16.98 -4.60
N SER A 117 -2.79 -18.16 -5.20
CA SER A 117 -2.34 -19.38 -4.51
C SER A 117 -1.12 -20.06 -5.14
N ASN A 118 -0.61 -19.52 -6.25
CA ASN A 118 0.63 -19.96 -6.88
C ASN A 118 1.42 -18.76 -7.45
N ALA A 119 2.67 -18.98 -7.84
CA ALA A 119 3.55 -17.92 -8.33
C ALA A 119 3.00 -17.20 -9.58
N GLU A 120 2.35 -17.94 -10.48
CA GLU A 120 1.77 -17.37 -11.70
C GLU A 120 0.61 -16.42 -11.37
N SER A 121 -0.35 -16.85 -10.54
CA SER A 121 -1.49 -16.00 -10.15
C SER A 121 -1.05 -14.76 -9.39
N ALA A 122 -0.13 -14.91 -8.42
CA ALA A 122 0.45 -13.80 -7.66
C ALA A 122 1.14 -12.75 -8.54
N PHE A 123 1.66 -13.17 -9.69
CA PHE A 123 2.29 -12.31 -10.68
C PHE A 123 1.27 -11.70 -11.66
N THR A 124 0.34 -12.48 -12.20
CA THR A 124 -0.57 -12.04 -13.28
C THR A 124 -1.80 -11.28 -12.80
N TYR A 125 -2.19 -11.42 -11.53
CA TYR A 125 -3.41 -10.79 -10.99
C TYR A 125 -3.18 -9.34 -10.53
N VAL A 126 -1.98 -8.80 -10.76
CA VAL A 126 -1.70 -7.37 -10.57
C VAL A 126 -1.61 -6.70 -11.94
N PRO A 127 -2.60 -5.88 -12.34
CA PRO A 127 -2.60 -5.22 -13.63
C PRO A 127 -1.51 -4.15 -13.70
N THR A 128 -0.84 -4.05 -14.85
CA THR A 128 0.27 -3.11 -15.08
C THR A 128 0.33 -2.69 -16.55
N ILE A 129 0.78 -1.45 -16.78
CA ILE A 129 0.91 -0.86 -18.11
C ILE A 129 2.36 -0.95 -18.65
N GLU A 130 3.34 -0.97 -17.75
CA GLU A 130 4.78 -1.09 -18.08
C GLU A 130 5.24 -2.55 -18.08
N GLY A 131 4.28 -3.48 -18.04
CA GLY A 131 4.51 -4.91 -18.22
C GLY A 131 4.60 -5.64 -16.89
N PRO A 132 4.40 -6.98 -16.90
CA PRO A 132 4.19 -7.76 -15.69
C PRO A 132 5.34 -7.66 -14.65
N ASN A 133 6.58 -7.44 -15.09
CA ASN A 133 7.73 -7.22 -14.21
C ASN A 133 7.86 -5.79 -13.65
N ASN A 134 7.20 -4.80 -14.26
CA ASN A 134 7.34 -3.39 -13.90
C ASN A 134 6.05 -2.86 -13.27
N ILE A 135 5.64 -3.48 -12.18
CA ILE A 135 4.47 -3.01 -11.44
C ILE A 135 4.84 -1.70 -10.71
N ASN A 136 4.00 -0.68 -10.91
CA ASN A 136 4.12 0.61 -10.23
C ASN A 136 3.46 0.55 -8.85
N LEU A 137 3.90 1.44 -7.97
CA LEU A 137 3.30 1.55 -6.65
C LEU A 137 1.84 2.01 -6.78
N HIS A 138 0.90 1.20 -6.27
CA HIS A 138 -0.53 1.47 -6.34
C HIS A 138 -1.18 1.33 -4.96
N ASN A 139 -2.44 1.77 -4.83
CA ASN A 139 -3.20 1.56 -3.59
C ASN A 139 -3.37 0.06 -3.34
N SER A 140 -3.17 -0.35 -2.09
CA SER A 140 -3.29 -1.75 -1.70
C SER A 140 -4.73 -2.24 -1.87
N GLN A 141 -4.90 -3.47 -2.37
CA GLN A 141 -6.22 -4.11 -2.55
C GLN A 141 -6.91 -4.44 -1.21
N TYR A 142 -6.18 -4.32 -0.09
CA TYR A 142 -6.62 -4.73 1.23
C TYR A 142 -6.83 -3.56 2.20
N THR A 143 -6.88 -2.32 1.70
CA THR A 143 -7.07 -1.14 2.55
C THR A 143 -8.51 -0.66 2.54
N THR A 144 -9.10 -0.55 3.73
CA THR A 144 -10.32 0.23 3.97
C THR A 144 -9.92 1.64 4.39
N PRO A 145 -10.18 2.69 3.57
CA PRO A 145 -9.63 4.01 3.83
C PRO A 145 -10.21 4.72 5.04
N ASP A 146 -11.51 4.63 5.27
CA ASP A 146 -12.23 5.38 6.31
C ASP A 146 -13.02 4.45 7.22
N ARG A 147 -12.97 4.72 8.53
CA ARG A 147 -13.86 4.14 9.54
C ARG A 147 -14.10 5.10 10.70
#